data_AF-A0A200H9H4-F1
#
_entry.id   AF-A0A200H9H4-F1
#
_cell.length_a   1.000
_cell.length_b   1.000
_cell.length_c   1.000
_cell.angle_alpha   90.00
_cell.angle_beta   90.00
_cell.angle_gamma   90.00
#
_symmetry.space_group_name_H-M   'P 1'
#
loop_
_entity.id
_entity.type
_entity.pdbx_description
1 polymer ?
#
loop_
_entity_poly.entity_id
_entity_poly.type
_entity_poly.pdbx_seq_one_letter_code
_entity_poly.pdbx_strand_id
1 'polypeptide(L)' 'MTVRRIVPDVPASVEFYSGLLGMEPVMDHGWIVTLADPGDPARRLSVASRDAWRAGLWPSDH' A
#
# COMPACT_ATOMS: atom_id res chain seq x y z
N MET A 1 7.94 5.97 -8.45
CA MET A 1 7.49 4.89 -7.55
C MET A 1 7.76 3.56 -8.24
N THR A 2 8.45 2.62 -7.60
CA THR A 2 8.86 1.35 -8.23
C THR A 2 8.15 0.18 -7.57
N VAL A 3 7.58 -0.72 -8.38
CA VAL A 3 6.94 -1.94 -7.88
C VAL A 3 8.03 -2.92 -7.44
N ARG A 4 8.09 -3.22 -6.15
CA ARG A 4 9.06 -4.17 -5.58
C ARG A 4 8.58 -5.62 -5.61
N ARG A 5 7.26 -5.83 -5.53
CA ARG A 5 6.63 -7.17 -5.45
C ARG A 5 5.20 -7.11 -5.98
N ILE A 6 4.77 -8.21 -6.59
CA ILE A 6 3.35 -8.50 -6.85
C ILE A 6 2.84 -9.47 -5.78
N VAL A 7 1.67 -9.19 -5.23
CA VAL A 7 0.99 -10.01 -4.22
C VAL A 7 -0.36 -10.49 -4.75
N PRO A 8 -0.85 -11.65 -4.31
CA PRO A 8 -2.12 -12.21 -4.79
C PRO A 8 -3.35 -11.52 -4.17
N ASP A 9 -3.24 -11.01 -2.95
CA ASP A 9 -4.35 -10.41 -2.19
C ASP A 9 -3.84 -9.18 -1.43
N VAL A 10 -4.47 -8.02 -1.65
CA VAL A 10 -4.07 -6.74 -1.05
C VAL A 10 -4.45 -6.66 0.43
N PRO A 11 -5.72 -6.85 0.84
CA PRO A 11 -6.09 -6.90 2.26
C PRO A 11 -5.22 -7.85 3.10
N ALA A 12 -5.02 -9.09 2.64
CA ALA A 12 -4.20 -10.05 3.38
C ALA A 12 -2.73 -9.63 3.47
N SER A 13 -2.21 -8.96 2.43
CA SER A 13 -0.85 -8.42 2.44
C SER A 13 -0.69 -7.24 3.40
N VAL A 14 -1.69 -6.37 3.50
CA VAL A 14 -1.70 -5.24 4.44
C VAL A 14 -1.60 -5.78 5.87
N GLU A 15 -2.48 -6.69 6.26
CA GLU A 15 -2.45 -7.33 7.58
C GLU A 15 -1.11 -8.01 7.87
N PHE A 16 -0.59 -8.76 6.89
CA PHE A 16 0.70 -9.43 7.02
C PHE A 16 1.86 -8.46 7.27
N TYR A 17 1.97 -7.39 6.49
CA TYR A 17 3.08 -6.44 6.65
C TYR A 17 2.93 -5.55 7.87
N SER A 18 1.71 -5.17 8.24
CA SER A 18 1.45 -4.46 9.50
C SER A 18 1.94 -5.28 10.69
N GLY A 19 1.55 -6.55 10.77
CA GLY A 19 1.98 -7.44 11.86
C GLY A 19 3.47 -7.79 11.82
N LEU A 20 4.02 -8.04 10.63
CA LEU A 20 5.43 -8.41 10.47
C LEU A 20 6.39 -7.25 10.76
N LEU A 21 6.05 -6.04 10.31
CA LEU A 21 6.92 -4.87 10.39
C LEU A 21 6.57 -3.94 11.57
N GLY A 22 5.47 -4.20 12.28
CA GLY A 22 4.95 -3.29 13.31
C GLY A 22 4.51 -1.94 12.72
N MET A 23 4.13 -1.91 11.45
CA MET A 23 3.68 -0.70 10.76
C MET A 23 2.17 -0.53 10.89
N GLU A 24 1.74 0.73 10.86
CA GLU A 24 0.32 1.09 10.99
C GLU A 24 -0.21 1.74 9.71
N PRO A 25 -1.48 1.50 9.35
CA PRO A 25 -2.11 2.18 8.22
C PRO A 25 -2.27 3.67 8.51
N VAL A 26 -1.67 4.50 7.66
CA VAL A 26 -1.74 5.97 7.73
C VAL A 26 -2.57 6.57 6.61
N MET A 27 -2.96 5.76 5.62
CA MET A 27 -3.79 6.15 4.49
C MET A 27 -4.45 4.91 3.88
N ASP A 28 -5.75 4.96 3.68
CA ASP A 28 -6.54 3.93 3.00
C ASP A 28 -7.52 4.60 2.03
N HIS A 29 -7.38 4.29 0.74
CA HIS A 29 -8.27 4.78 -0.32
C HIS A 29 -9.13 3.67 -0.94
N GLY A 30 -9.20 2.49 -0.31
CA GLY A 30 -9.94 1.32 -0.79
C GLY A 30 -9.28 0.57 -1.96
N TRP A 31 -8.33 1.19 -2.66
CA TRP A 31 -7.53 0.56 -3.72
C TRP A 31 -6.03 0.59 -3.47
N ILE A 32 -5.58 1.44 -2.55
CA ILE A 32 -4.21 1.52 -2.04
C ILE A 32 -4.26 1.80 -0.55
N VAL A 33 -3.42 1.08 0.18
CA VAL A 33 -3.16 1.30 1.61
C VAL A 33 -1.70 1.64 1.76
N THR A 34 -1.38 2.68 2.54
CA THR A 34 -0.01 2.99 2.94
C THR A 34 0.17 2.74 4.42
N LEU A 35 1.13 1.88 4.72
CA LEU A 35 1.63 1.60 6.06
C LEU A 35 2.85 2.47 6.36
N ALA A 36 3.00 2.90 7.61
CA ALA A 36 4.18 3.61 8.08
C ALA A 36 4.68 3.07 9.42
N ASP A 37 5.99 3.19 9.66
CA ASP A 37 6.62 2.93 10.96
C ASP A 37 6.18 4.03 11.95
N PRO A 38 5.56 3.68 13.10
CA PRO A 38 5.15 4.66 14.11
C PRO A 38 6.31 5.48 14.70
N GLY A 39 7.53 4.92 14.72
CA GLY A 39 8.75 5.58 15.19
C GLY A 39 9.50 6.38 14.11
N ASP A 40 9.22 6.14 12.83
CA ASP A 40 9.81 6.86 11.70
C ASP A 40 8.82 6.96 10.51
N PRO A 41 7.95 7.98 10.47
CA PRO A 41 6.91 8.12 9.45
C PRO A 41 7.41 8.28 8.01
N ALA A 42 8.72 8.46 7.80
CA ALA A 42 9.32 8.47 6.47
C ALA A 42 9.46 7.04 5.89
N ARG A 43 9.49 6.00 6.73
CA ARG A 43 9.50 4.60 6.31
C ARG A 43 8.10 4.16 5.97
N ARG A 44 7.81 4.04 4.68
CA ARG A 44 6.48 3.72 4.16
C ARG A 44 6.48 2.51 3.25
N LEU A 45 5.42 1.73 3.34
CA LEU A 45 5.10 0.64 2.42
C LEU A 45 3.68 0.83 1.91
N SER A 46 3.55 1.00 0.59
CA SER A 46 2.23 1.09 -0.06
C SER A 46 1.90 -0.23 -0.76
N VAL A 47 0.70 -0.74 -0.52
CA VAL A 47 0.14 -1.94 -1.17
C VAL A 47 -1.09 -1.50 -1.96
N ALA A 48 -1.10 -1.79 -3.27
CA ALA A 48 -2.16 -1.33 -4.17
C ALA A 48 -2.70 -2.47 -5.04
N SER A 49 -3.99 -2.41 -5.38
CA SER A 49 -4.60 -3.33 -6.34
C SER A 49 -4.32 -2.90 -7.77
N ARG A 50 -3.87 -3.85 -8.60
CA ARG A 50 -3.59 -3.61 -10.01
C ARG A 50 -4.87 -3.35 -10.83
N ASP A 51 -6.01 -3.86 -10.40
CA ASP A 51 -7.27 -3.67 -11.12
C ASP A 51 -7.79 -2.23 -10.98
N ALA A 52 -7.57 -1.61 -9.83
CA ALA A 52 -7.86 -0.18 -9.63
C ALA A 52 -6.91 0.73 -10.42
N TRP A 53 -5.64 0.34 -10.55
CA TRP A 53 -4.68 0.99 -11.47
C TRP A 53 -5.20 0.96 -12.91
N ARG A 54 -5.76 -0.16 -13.35
CA ARG A 54 -6.28 -0.32 -14.72
C ARG A 54 -7.61 0.40 -14.94
N ALA A 55 -8.39 0.61 -13.87
CA ALA A 55 -9.69 1.30 -13.91
C ALA A 55 -9.59 2.85 -13.94
N GLY A 56 -8.38 3.43 -14.03
CA GLY A 56 -8.20 4.88 -14.14
C GLY A 56 -8.47 5.66 -12.84
N LEU A 57 -8.48 4.98 -11.68
CA LEU A 57 -8.63 5.59 -10.36
C LEU A 57 -7.33 6.20 -9.81
N TRP A 58 -6.26 6.17 -10.61
CA TRP A 58 -4.98 6.83 -10.34
C TRP A 58 -5.00 8.26 -10.89
N PRO A 59 -4.56 9.30 -10.15
CA PRO A 59 -4.30 10.62 -10.71
C PRO A 59 -3.17 10.45 -11.72
N SER A 60 -3.53 10.33 -12.98
CA SER A 60 -2.56 10.33 -14.07
C SER A 60 -2.08 11.77 -14.20
N ASP A 61 -0.97 12.09 -13.53
CA ASP A 61 -0.24 13.32 -13.81
C ASP A 61 0.23 13.27 -15.27
N HIS A 62 -0.13 14.33 -16.00
CA HIS A 62 0.52 14.74 -17.23
C HIS A 62 2.00 15.09 -16.98
#